data_AF-A0AAE0PS74-F1
#
_entry.id   AF-A0AAE0PS74-F1
#
_cell.length_a   1.000
_cell.length_b   1.000
_cell.length_c   1.000
_cell.angle_alpha   90.00
_cell.angle_beta   90.00
_cell.angle_gamma   90.00
#
_symmetry.space_group_name_H-M   'P 1'
#
loop_
_entity.id
_entity.type
_entity.pdbx_description
1 polymer ?
#
loop_
_entity_poly.entity_id
_entity_poly.type
_entity_poly.pdbx_seq_one_letter_code
_entity_poly.pdbx_strand_id
1 'polypeptide(L)'
;SSKARHQRSKEIQKQMRKKVIEIYQSGKGYKAISKALGLPRTTVRAIIYKWGKHGTVENLPRSGRPTKITPRAQRQLIQEATKDPQQHPKNCRPHLPQLRSVSHYVWQKSNTAFQKKNITPTVKYGGGSVMVWGCSAASGPGRLAVINGTMNSAVYQKILKENVRPSVCDLKQ
;
A
#
# COMPACT_ATOMS: atom_id res chain seq x y z
N SER A 1 19.75 -22.22 24.91
CA SER A 1 19.78 -20.78 25.25
C SER A 1 18.81 -20.03 24.35
N SER A 2 17.60 -19.76 24.82
CA SER A 2 16.52 -19.10 24.07
C SER A 2 16.71 -17.58 24.12
N LYS A 3 17.02 -16.96 22.97
CA LYS A 3 17.17 -15.49 22.86
C LYS A 3 15.82 -14.82 23.18
N ALA A 4 15.82 -13.93 24.18
CA ALA A 4 14.65 -13.13 24.54
C ALA A 4 14.16 -12.31 23.34
N ARG A 5 12.87 -12.41 23.04
CA ARG A 5 12.21 -11.68 21.96
C ARG A 5 12.27 -10.18 22.28
N HIS A 6 12.97 -9.39 21.48
CA HIS A 6 12.99 -7.93 21.62
C HIS A 6 11.56 -7.39 21.46
N GLN A 7 10.94 -6.98 22.56
CA GLN A 7 9.60 -6.40 22.54
C GLN A 7 9.67 -5.02 21.90
N ARG A 8 8.84 -4.77 20.86
CA ARG A 8 8.74 -3.44 20.26
C ARG A 8 8.31 -2.45 21.34
N SER A 9 9.00 -1.32 21.41
CA SER A 9 8.64 -0.21 22.28
C SER A 9 7.21 0.22 21.97
N LYS A 10 6.36 0.20 23.00
CA LYS A 10 4.96 0.66 22.90
C LYS A 10 4.97 2.14 22.55
N GLU A 11 4.17 2.49 21.55
CA GLU A 11 4.09 3.85 21.06
C GLU A 11 3.53 4.78 22.14
N ILE A 12 4.16 5.93 22.33
CA ILE A 12 3.75 6.90 23.35
C ILE A 12 2.41 7.50 22.96
N GLN A 13 1.43 7.34 23.86
CA GLN A 13 0.09 7.84 23.66
C GLN A 13 0.06 9.35 23.46
N LYS A 14 -0.84 9.81 22.56
CA LYS A 14 -1.07 11.22 22.23
C LYS A 14 -1.23 12.11 23.46
N GLN A 15 -1.96 11.64 24.48
CA GLN A 15 -2.18 12.36 25.74
C GLN A 15 -0.88 12.69 26.48
N MET A 16 0.10 11.77 26.50
CA MET A 16 1.38 12.00 27.17
C MET A 16 2.21 13.06 26.44
N ARG A 17 2.15 13.09 25.11
CA ARG A 17 2.86 14.11 24.32
C ARG A 17 2.26 15.51 24.49
N LYS A 18 0.93 15.61 24.65
CA LYS A 18 0.26 16.88 24.98
C LYS A 18 0.73 17.41 26.34
N LYS A 19 0.72 16.56 27.37
CA LYS A 19 1.21 16.92 28.72
C LYS A 19 2.68 17.36 28.71
N VAL A 20 3.55 16.72 27.92
CA VAL A 20 4.95 17.16 27.74
C VAL A 20 5.02 18.61 27.25
N ILE A 21 4.21 18.98 26.27
CA ILE A 21 4.23 20.32 25.67
C ILE A 21 3.64 21.36 26.63
N GLU A 22 2.55 21.02 27.33
CA GLU A 22 1.94 21.87 28.35
C GLU A 22 2.93 22.23 29.47
N ILE A 23 3.64 21.23 30.02
CA ILE A 23 4.65 21.45 31.06
C ILE A 23 5.88 22.19 30.52
N TYR A 24 6.20 22.01 29.24
CA TYR A 24 7.28 22.77 28.59
C TYR A 24 6.91 24.24 28.40
N GLN A 25 5.67 24.54 28.00
CA GLN A 25 5.14 25.89 27.90
C GLN A 25 5.10 26.60 29.26
N SER A 26 4.94 25.86 30.35
CA SER A 26 5.08 26.39 31.72
C SER A 26 6.54 26.64 32.15
N GLY A 27 7.52 26.60 31.22
CA GLY A 27 8.92 26.94 31.47
C GLY A 27 9.77 25.87 32.15
N LYS A 28 9.27 24.62 32.33
CA LYS A 28 10.07 23.58 33.00
C LYS A 28 11.10 22.97 32.05
N GLY A 29 12.30 22.73 32.57
CA GLY A 29 13.38 22.08 31.82
C GLY A 29 13.14 20.58 31.54
N TYR A 30 13.85 20.03 30.55
CA TYR A 30 13.67 18.64 30.09
C TYR A 30 13.81 17.57 31.19
N LYS A 31 14.68 17.78 32.18
CA LYS A 31 14.90 16.86 33.32
C LYS A 31 13.68 16.80 34.25
N ALA A 32 13.06 17.96 34.52
CA ALA A 32 11.88 18.05 35.36
C ALA A 32 10.67 17.38 34.70
N ILE A 33 10.49 17.59 33.39
CA ILE A 33 9.42 16.94 32.60
C ILE A 33 9.62 15.42 32.56
N SER A 34 10.85 14.96 32.33
CA SER A 34 11.20 13.54 32.30
C SER A 34 10.87 12.85 33.63
N LYS A 35 11.25 13.46 34.76
CA LYS A 35 10.96 12.93 36.11
C LYS A 35 9.45 12.93 36.41
N ALA A 36 8.73 13.99 36.03
CA ALA A 36 7.29 14.12 36.29
C ALA A 36 6.43 13.11 35.51
N LEU A 37 6.86 12.72 34.30
CA LEU A 37 6.10 11.81 33.42
C LEU A 37 6.68 10.40 33.33
N GLY A 38 7.80 10.13 34.00
CA GLY A 38 8.50 8.84 33.91
C GLY A 38 9.01 8.50 32.50
N LEU A 39 9.17 9.51 31.63
CA LEU A 39 9.63 9.32 30.25
C LEU A 39 11.13 9.52 30.13
N PRO A 40 11.84 8.78 29.25
CA PRO A 40 13.25 9.03 28.98
C PRO A 40 13.49 10.48 28.51
N ARG A 41 14.57 11.11 28.98
CA ARG A 41 14.90 12.50 28.61
C ARG A 41 15.05 12.70 27.09
N THR A 42 15.52 11.66 26.38
CA THR A 42 15.64 11.62 24.91
C THR A 42 14.28 11.73 24.22
N THR A 43 13.27 11.07 24.76
CA THR A 43 11.89 11.13 24.29
C THR A 43 11.28 12.52 24.50
N VAL A 44 11.48 13.12 25.67
CA VAL A 44 11.03 14.51 25.95
C VAL A 44 11.65 15.48 24.95
N ARG A 45 12.97 15.37 24.73
CA ARG A 45 13.69 16.18 23.74
C ARG A 45 13.15 15.97 22.32
N ALA A 46 12.89 14.73 21.92
CA ALA A 46 12.36 14.42 20.59
C ALA A 46 10.95 15.00 20.35
N ILE A 47 10.08 14.95 21.37
CA ILE A 47 8.73 15.53 21.30
C ILE A 47 8.80 17.05 21.12
N ILE A 48 9.62 17.73 21.93
CA ILE A 48 9.73 19.20 21.89
C ILE A 48 10.39 19.67 20.60
N TYR A 49 11.45 18.98 20.14
CA TYR A 49 12.09 19.26 18.86
C TYR A 49 11.09 19.13 17.69
N LYS A 50 10.30 18.04 17.67
CA LYS A 50 9.28 17.82 16.65
C LYS A 50 8.17 18.87 16.71
N TRP A 51 7.73 19.26 17.90
CA TRP A 51 6.73 20.30 18.09
C TRP A 51 7.24 21.66 17.60
N GLY A 52 8.47 22.05 17.92
CA GLY A 52 9.06 23.30 17.41
C GLY A 52 9.22 23.31 15.88
N LYS A 53 9.50 22.15 15.26
CA LYS A 53 9.70 22.03 13.81
C LYS A 53 8.41 21.95 13.00
N HIS A 54 7.37 21.30 13.53
CA HIS A 54 6.15 20.97 12.78
C HIS A 54 4.85 21.47 13.43
N GLY A 55 4.91 22.10 14.60
CA GLY A 55 3.75 22.61 15.35
C GLY A 55 2.75 21.55 15.80
N THR A 56 3.08 20.25 15.67
CA THR A 56 2.10 19.16 15.75
C THR A 56 2.49 18.12 16.79
N VAL A 57 1.53 17.79 17.66
CA VAL A 57 1.66 16.75 18.72
C VAL A 57 1.30 15.36 18.19
N GLU A 58 0.48 15.33 17.15
CA GLU A 58 -0.02 14.12 16.51
C GLU A 58 1.09 13.31 15.83
N ASN A 59 0.78 12.04 15.62
CA ASN A 59 1.55 11.23 14.68
C ASN A 59 1.41 11.84 13.28
N LEU A 60 2.56 12.11 12.67
CA LEU A 60 2.59 12.52 11.27
C LEU A 60 2.19 11.31 10.44
N PRO A 61 1.33 11.47 9.43
CA PRO A 61 0.97 10.34 8.59
C PRO A 61 2.23 9.85 7.90
N ARG A 62 2.45 8.53 7.94
CA ARG A 62 3.60 7.94 7.26
C ARG A 62 3.27 7.80 5.77
N SER A 63 4.17 8.27 4.92
CA SER A 63 4.19 7.83 3.53
C SER A 63 4.65 6.37 3.53
N GLY A 64 3.83 5.47 3.01
CA GLY A 64 4.19 4.06 2.88
C GLY A 64 4.81 3.77 1.52
N ARG A 65 5.01 2.48 1.22
CA ARG A 65 5.50 2.05 -0.09
C ARG A 65 4.41 2.25 -1.15
N PRO A 66 4.69 2.93 -2.27
CA PRO A 66 3.70 3.15 -3.34
C PRO A 66 3.18 1.82 -3.90
N THR A 67 1.95 1.83 -4.43
CA THR A 67 1.33 0.65 -5.03
C THR A 67 2.11 0.22 -6.28
N LYS A 68 2.20 -1.09 -6.50
CA LYS A 68 2.94 -1.64 -7.66
C LYS A 68 2.21 -1.44 -8.98
N ILE A 69 0.88 -1.36 -8.95
CA ILE A 69 0.02 -1.21 -10.12
C ILE A 69 -0.69 0.14 -10.04
N THR A 70 -0.65 0.92 -11.11
CA THR A 70 -1.37 2.18 -11.23
C THR A 70 -2.79 1.94 -11.79
N PRO A 71 -3.79 2.78 -11.49
CA PRO A 71 -5.14 2.62 -12.03
C PRO A 71 -5.22 2.62 -13.57
N ARG A 72 -4.27 3.30 -14.24
CA ARG A 72 -4.16 3.31 -15.70
C ARG A 72 -3.61 1.99 -16.23
N ALA A 73 -2.55 1.46 -15.62
CA ALA A 73 -2.00 0.16 -15.97
C ALA A 73 -3.02 -0.95 -15.72
N GLN A 74 -3.80 -0.86 -14.63
CA GLN A 74 -4.90 -1.77 -14.34
C GLN A 74 -5.94 -1.78 -15.47
N ARG A 75 -6.37 -0.60 -15.95
CA ARG A 75 -7.31 -0.48 -17.08
C ARG A 75 -6.74 -1.04 -18.38
N GLN A 76 -5.47 -0.81 -18.67
CA GLN A 76 -4.81 -1.35 -19.85
C GLN A 76 -4.74 -2.88 -19.83
N LEU A 77 -4.34 -3.47 -18.70
CA LEU A 77 -4.31 -4.92 -18.52
C LEU A 77 -5.69 -5.56 -18.73
N ILE A 78 -6.76 -4.92 -18.24
CA ILE A 78 -8.14 -5.38 -18.44
C ILE A 78 -8.52 -5.29 -19.92
N GLN A 79 -8.19 -4.18 -20.61
CA GLN A 79 -8.49 -4.01 -22.02
C GLN A 79 -7.75 -5.02 -22.91
N GLU A 80 -6.46 -5.25 -22.66
CA GLU A 80 -5.66 -6.24 -23.40
C GLU A 80 -6.20 -7.66 -23.22
N ALA A 81 -6.49 -8.07 -21.99
CA ALA A 81 -7.05 -9.40 -21.70
C ALA A 81 -8.47 -9.60 -22.27
N THR A 82 -9.21 -8.51 -22.55
CA THR A 82 -10.54 -8.58 -23.17
C THR A 82 -10.46 -8.62 -24.71
N LYS A 83 -9.42 -8.04 -25.31
CA LYS A 83 -9.24 -7.97 -26.78
C LYS A 83 -8.81 -9.30 -27.38
N ASP A 84 -7.81 -9.96 -26.79
CA ASP A 84 -7.26 -11.22 -27.31
C ASP A 84 -7.21 -12.28 -26.21
N PRO A 85 -8.33 -12.95 -25.90
CA PRO A 85 -8.40 -13.80 -24.72
C PRO A 85 -7.67 -15.14 -24.89
N GLN A 86 -7.11 -15.48 -26.05
CA GLN A 86 -6.30 -16.70 -26.29
C GLN A 86 -4.79 -16.44 -26.43
N GLN A 87 -4.33 -15.19 -26.34
CA GLN A 87 -2.91 -14.91 -26.46
C GLN A 87 -2.11 -15.44 -25.25
N HIS A 88 -0.91 -15.95 -25.53
CA HIS A 88 0.02 -16.39 -24.50
C HIS A 88 0.27 -15.30 -23.45
N PRO A 89 0.34 -15.63 -22.14
CA PRO A 89 0.74 -14.68 -21.09
C PRO A 89 2.12 -14.03 -21.34
N LYS A 90 2.95 -14.68 -22.17
CA LYS A 90 4.26 -14.18 -22.63
C LYS A 90 4.16 -13.22 -23.83
N ASN A 91 3.10 -13.32 -24.63
CA ASN A 91 2.84 -12.51 -25.83
C ASN A 91 1.89 -11.33 -25.57
N CYS A 92 1.25 -11.21 -24.39
CA CYS A 92 0.74 -9.93 -23.87
C CYS A 92 1.87 -9.04 -23.30
N ARG A 93 3.11 -9.21 -23.80
CA ARG A 93 4.27 -8.35 -23.52
C ARG A 93 4.80 -7.64 -24.76
N PRO A 94 3.93 -7.15 -25.63
CA PRO A 94 4.23 -5.90 -26.31
C PRO A 94 2.93 -5.10 -26.10
N HIS A 95 2.81 -4.18 -25.15
CA HIS A 95 3.52 -2.90 -25.13
C HIS A 95 3.36 -2.27 -23.73
N LEU A 96 3.48 -3.03 -22.63
CA LEU A 96 3.46 -2.44 -21.29
C LEU A 96 4.65 -1.48 -21.21
N PRO A 97 4.47 -0.14 -21.28
CA PRO A 97 5.55 0.79 -21.08
C PRO A 97 5.75 0.81 -19.58
N GLN A 98 6.52 -0.18 -19.12
CA GLN A 98 6.91 -0.43 -17.75
C GLN A 98 5.76 -0.33 -16.73
N LEU A 99 5.49 -1.42 -16.01
CA LEU A 99 4.98 -1.35 -14.63
C LEU A 99 6.04 -0.68 -13.71
N ARG A 100 6.60 0.47 -14.12
CA ARG A 100 7.29 1.39 -13.24
C ARG A 100 6.19 1.95 -12.35
N SER A 101 6.32 1.71 -11.05
CA SER A 101 5.66 2.56 -10.07
C SER A 101 5.93 3.99 -10.51
N VAL A 102 4.88 4.75 -10.82
CA VAL A 102 5.06 6.17 -11.12
C VAL A 102 5.58 6.79 -9.84
N SER A 103 6.88 7.05 -9.79
CA SER A 103 7.48 7.81 -8.71
C SER A 103 6.92 9.23 -8.84
N HIS A 104 5.95 9.56 -8.00
CA HIS A 104 5.41 10.91 -7.91
C HIS A 104 6.47 11.80 -7.25
N TYR A 105 7.18 12.59 -8.05
CA TYR A 105 8.06 13.63 -7.54
C TYR A 105 7.20 14.83 -7.11
N VAL A 106 7.33 15.26 -5.86
CA VAL A 106 6.61 16.40 -5.29
C VAL A 106 7.64 17.44 -4.86
N TRP A 107 7.62 18.60 -5.51
CA TRP A 107 8.42 19.75 -5.07
C TRP A 107 7.83 20.32 -3.79
N GLN A 108 8.69 20.60 -2.82
CA GLN A 108 8.23 20.91 -1.48
C GLN A 108 9.12 21.93 -0.76
N LYS A 109 8.45 22.83 0.00
CA LYS A 109 9.10 23.76 0.93
C LYS A 109 9.56 23.04 2.21
N SER A 110 10.70 23.45 2.77
CA SER A 110 11.25 22.87 4.01
C SER A 110 10.18 22.76 5.12
N ASN A 111 10.21 21.66 5.89
CA ASN A 111 9.27 21.32 6.98
C ASN A 111 7.81 21.01 6.59
N THR A 112 7.43 21.03 5.31
CA THR A 112 6.05 20.71 4.88
C THR A 112 5.84 19.26 4.43
N ALA A 113 6.87 18.41 4.55
CA ALA A 113 6.89 16.97 4.22
C ALA A 113 5.65 16.20 4.63
N PHE A 114 5.12 16.52 5.80
CA PHE A 114 4.09 15.74 6.43
C PHE A 114 2.69 16.37 6.35
N GLN A 115 2.51 17.43 5.57
CA GLN A 115 1.18 17.95 5.30
C GLN A 115 0.40 16.93 4.47
N LYS A 116 -0.90 16.78 4.75
CA LYS A 116 -1.78 15.82 4.05
C LYS A 116 -1.70 15.93 2.53
N LYS A 117 -1.51 17.15 2.00
CA LYS A 117 -1.38 17.42 0.56
C LYS A 117 -0.09 16.91 -0.08
N ASN A 118 0.94 16.64 0.72
CA ASN A 118 2.26 16.21 0.27
C ASN A 118 2.56 14.73 0.61
N ILE A 119 1.59 14.02 1.18
CA ILE A 119 1.72 12.60 1.53
C ILE A 119 0.86 11.79 0.56
N THR A 120 1.45 10.80 -0.10
CA THR A 120 0.70 9.79 -0.85
C THR A 120 0.22 8.70 0.13
N PRO A 121 -1.09 8.63 0.44
CA PRO A 121 -1.59 7.55 1.30
C PRO A 121 -1.40 6.21 0.60
N THR A 122 -0.93 5.23 1.34
CA THR A 122 -0.80 3.86 0.85
C THR A 122 -1.89 3.02 1.50
N VAL A 123 -2.78 2.49 0.67
CA VAL A 123 -3.82 1.58 1.14
C VAL A 123 -3.18 0.21 1.36
N LYS A 124 -3.17 -0.27 2.61
CA LYS A 124 -2.63 -1.59 3.00
C LYS A 124 -3.34 -2.74 2.27
N TYR A 125 -4.62 -2.57 1.97
CA TYR A 125 -5.47 -3.47 1.20
C TYR A 125 -6.26 -2.62 0.20
N GLY A 126 -6.37 -3.07 -1.06
CA GLY A 126 -7.10 -2.31 -2.09
C GLY A 126 -6.24 -1.46 -3.02
N GLY A 127 -4.92 -1.67 -3.05
CA GLY A 127 -3.99 -0.99 -3.97
C GLY A 127 -4.08 -1.42 -5.43
N GLY A 128 -5.21 -2.01 -5.84
CA GLY A 128 -5.45 -2.55 -7.18
C GLY A 128 -4.78 -3.91 -7.40
N SER A 129 -5.58 -4.94 -7.66
CA SER A 129 -5.15 -6.23 -8.18
C SER A 129 -6.09 -6.63 -9.30
N VAL A 130 -5.55 -7.10 -10.43
CA VAL A 130 -6.35 -7.73 -11.48
C VAL A 130 -6.30 -9.23 -11.24
N MET A 131 -7.46 -9.85 -11.08
CA MET A 131 -7.58 -11.30 -11.04
C MET A 131 -7.99 -11.78 -12.43
N VAL A 132 -7.31 -12.79 -12.95
CA VAL A 132 -7.60 -13.40 -14.25
C VAL A 132 -7.73 -14.91 -14.05
N TRP A 133 -8.66 -15.51 -14.78
CA TRP A 133 -8.84 -16.96 -14.86
C TRP A 133 -8.59 -17.43 -16.28
N GLY A 134 -7.99 -18.60 -16.46
CA GLY A 134 -7.80 -19.23 -17.76
C GLY A 134 -7.71 -20.74 -17.60
N CYS A 135 -8.01 -21.46 -18.67
CA CYS A 135 -7.78 -22.90 -18.74
C CYS A 135 -6.51 -23.19 -19.55
N SER A 136 -5.87 -24.34 -19.31
CA SER A 136 -4.67 -24.77 -20.03
C SER A 136 -4.81 -26.23 -20.42
N ALA A 137 -4.48 -26.57 -21.67
CA ALA A 137 -4.41 -27.93 -22.18
C ALA A 137 -3.04 -28.19 -22.83
N ALA A 138 -2.74 -29.45 -23.19
CA ALA A 138 -1.49 -29.82 -23.85
C ALA A 138 -1.27 -29.08 -25.18
N SER A 139 -2.35 -28.77 -25.88
CA SER A 139 -2.38 -27.99 -27.13
C SER A 139 -2.23 -26.48 -26.93
N GLY A 140 -2.35 -25.97 -25.70
CA GLY A 140 -2.16 -24.56 -25.40
C GLY A 140 -3.07 -23.98 -24.32
N PRO A 141 -2.90 -22.69 -23.98
CA PRO A 141 -3.80 -21.98 -23.10
C PRO A 141 -5.13 -21.68 -23.80
N GLY A 142 -6.23 -21.90 -23.09
CA GLY A 142 -7.55 -21.49 -23.51
C GLY A 142 -7.88 -20.06 -23.07
N ARG A 143 -9.16 -19.72 -23.17
CA ARG A 143 -9.64 -18.34 -23.02
C ARG A 143 -9.40 -17.77 -21.62
N LEU A 144 -8.83 -16.57 -21.55
CA LEU A 144 -8.66 -15.76 -20.34
C LEU A 144 -9.93 -14.95 -20.03
N ALA A 145 -10.35 -14.97 -18.78
CA ALA A 145 -11.47 -14.22 -18.23
C ALA A 145 -10.96 -13.29 -17.11
N VAL A 146 -11.18 -11.99 -17.28
CA VAL A 146 -10.86 -10.98 -16.27
C VAL A 146 -11.95 -10.94 -15.20
N ILE A 147 -11.57 -10.94 -13.93
CA ILE A 147 -12.48 -10.92 -12.79
C ILE A 147 -12.43 -9.55 -12.11
N ASN A 148 -13.59 -8.90 -12.05
CA ASN A 148 -13.77 -7.63 -11.35
C ASN A 148 -13.92 -7.91 -9.84
N GLY A 149 -12.83 -7.76 -9.10
CA GLY A 149 -12.81 -7.94 -7.64
C GLY A 149 -12.37 -9.34 -7.22
N THR A 150 -12.91 -9.82 -6.11
CA THR A 150 -12.59 -11.14 -5.54
C THR A 150 -13.45 -12.23 -6.18
N MET A 151 -12.84 -13.36 -6.55
CA MET A 151 -13.57 -14.53 -7.08
C MET A 151 -14.67 -14.97 -6.11
N ASN A 152 -15.91 -14.97 -6.58
CA ASN A 152 -17.06 -15.55 -5.87
C ASN A 152 -17.46 -16.87 -6.55
N SER A 153 -18.13 -17.77 -5.83
CA SER A 153 -18.56 -19.08 -6.34
C SER A 153 -19.48 -18.95 -7.56
N ALA A 154 -20.43 -18.02 -7.53
CA ALA A 154 -21.33 -17.75 -8.64
C ALA A 154 -20.58 -17.25 -9.89
N VAL A 155 -19.57 -16.38 -9.69
CA VAL A 155 -18.72 -15.86 -10.77
C VAL A 155 -17.88 -16.98 -11.37
N TYR A 156 -17.31 -17.85 -10.52
CA TYR A 156 -16.53 -19.00 -10.95
C TYR A 156 -17.36 -19.98 -11.80
N GLN A 157 -18.56 -20.33 -11.34
CA GLN A 157 -19.47 -21.22 -12.09
C GLN A 157 -19.89 -20.61 -13.43
N LYS A 158 -20.14 -19.30 -13.47
CA LYS A 158 -20.45 -18.58 -14.70
C LYS A 158 -19.27 -18.62 -15.69
N ILE A 159 -18.08 -18.28 -15.24
CA ILE A 159 -16.86 -18.30 -16.05
C ILE A 159 -16.60 -19.70 -16.60
N LEU A 160 -16.75 -20.74 -15.78
CA LEU A 160 -16.59 -22.13 -16.23
C LEU A 160 -17.56 -22.47 -17.37
N LYS A 161 -18.86 -22.15 -17.21
CA LYS A 161 -19.87 -22.42 -18.24
C LYS A 161 -19.58 -21.67 -19.54
N GLU A 162 -19.17 -20.41 -19.44
CA GLU A 162 -18.97 -19.51 -20.58
C GLU A 162 -17.63 -19.75 -21.30
N ASN A 163 -16.57 -20.16 -20.60
CA ASN A 163 -15.21 -20.21 -21.16
C ASN A 163 -14.67 -21.62 -21.38
N VAL A 164 -15.10 -22.63 -20.62
CA VAL A 164 -14.56 -23.99 -20.76
C VAL A 164 -15.00 -24.62 -22.08
N ARG A 165 -16.29 -24.49 -22.42
CA ARG A 165 -16.84 -25.07 -23.66
C ARG A 165 -16.12 -24.54 -24.93
N PRO A 166 -16.02 -23.23 -25.16
CA PRO A 166 -15.30 -22.72 -26.33
C PRO A 166 -13.82 -23.09 -26.28
N SER A 167 -13.16 -23.00 -25.11
CA SER A 167 -11.73 -23.32 -25.02
C SER A 167 -11.43 -24.79 -25.33
N VAL A 168 -12.30 -25.72 -24.94
CA VAL A 168 -12.11 -27.15 -25.26
C VAL A 168 -12.33 -27.42 -26.75
N CYS A 169 -13.25 -26.70 -27.40
CA CYS A 169 -13.43 -26.80 -28.85
C CYS A 169 -12.21 -26.28 -29.62
N ASP A 170 -11.65 -25.16 -29.18
CA ASP A 170 -10.51 -24.51 -29.84
C ASP A 170 -9.17 -25.25 -29.63
N LEU A 171 -9.06 -26.02 -28.54
CA LEU A 171 -7.85 -26.75 -28.15
C LEU A 171 -7.82 -28.22 -28.60
N LYS A 172 -8.85 -28.69 -29.31
CA LYS A 172 -8.98 -30.09 -29.77
C LYS A 172 -8.48 -30.36 -31.19
N GLN A 173 -7.71 -29.44 -31.78
CA GLN A 173 -7.03 -29.69 -33.06
C GLN A 173 -5.81 -30.59 -32.90
#